data_AF-A0A2A4N7G6-F1
#
_entry.id   AF-A0A2A4N7G6-F1
#
_cell.length_a   1.000
_cell.length_b   1.000
_cell.length_c   1.000
_cell.angle_alpha   90.00
_cell.angle_beta   90.00
_cell.angle_gamma   90.00
#
_symmetry.space_group_name_H-M   'P 1'
#
loop_
_entity.id
_entity.type
_entity.pdbx_description
1 polymer ?
#
loop_
_entity_poly.entity_id
_entity_poly.type
_entity_poly.pdbx_seq_one_letter_code
_entity_poly.pdbx_strand_id
1 'polypeptide(L)'
;MVHITGPQDQQQVTNVPIDPDSNNPIEVTQTSTIETFPGGGVDKDGFNFEVSVSGSNVAEQINIAIAIDTSGSTGGSSGTDFNGDGSNETILQAELIAAQELFDAYVAAGYDPSEVTISLVTYSGSAAVEGTFTLNDATAFTDALGVINDDGPGGTTNYEAGLDAVGTAWSGAGVDPASTNVLVFMSDGFPFPGGQDIAGSSTTLEADWNAQITGVGLGANSSLDALNILDNTGGADQVLSGSELLDIVVAPLTDADFLRFEIVIEGVDMNGDPLTQTIIYNDGDPEVITTQLGWSVDNLSIDPVFDTGQDVTITFNSYFAEDPGNPGSGEQVVTTMHDFIGIVCFTPGTRILTPAGAVAIETLEAGDRIITRDHGVQMIRWIGATTISAGYMAARPNLRPVLIRKGALGKDVPEQDMRVSRQHRILVRDWRAEVMFGVEGGILVPAFSLCNDKDVLQERPTGDVTYIHMAFDDHEVVYADGVEAESFHPADRMVSALSSAQQQELFELFPDLQRGDGYAFDSARQQARGVEAHVLGPLGD
;
A
#
# COMPACT_ATOMS: atom_id res chain seq x y z
N MET A 1 -10.70 15.94 12.18
CA MET A 1 -11.98 15.35 12.65
C MET A 1 -11.91 13.87 12.30
N VAL A 2 -12.31 12.94 13.20
CA VAL A 2 -12.05 11.49 13.07
C VAL A 2 -12.43 10.93 11.68
N HIS A 3 -11.43 10.49 10.91
CA HIS A 3 -11.63 9.63 9.74
C HIS A 3 -10.96 8.28 10.00
N ILE A 4 -11.81 7.26 10.04
CA ILE A 4 -11.50 5.85 10.22
C ILE A 4 -12.01 5.17 8.94
N THR A 5 -11.10 4.55 8.19
CA THR A 5 -11.42 3.68 7.05
C THR A 5 -10.55 2.41 7.12
N GLY A 6 -11.15 1.28 7.52
CA GLY A 6 -10.52 -0.07 7.47
C GLY A 6 -9.73 -0.51 8.72
N PRO A 7 -9.73 -1.80 9.12
CA PRO A 7 -9.61 -2.16 10.54
C PRO A 7 -8.16 -2.30 11.03
N GLN A 8 -7.63 -1.20 11.59
CA GLN A 8 -6.79 -1.15 12.79
C GLN A 8 -5.51 -2.02 12.77
N ASP A 9 -4.50 -1.59 12.00
CA ASP A 9 -3.06 -1.80 12.32
C ASP A 9 -2.22 -0.55 11.95
N GLN A 10 -2.82 0.65 11.99
CA GLN A 10 -2.03 1.87 12.09
C GLN A 10 -1.79 2.16 13.57
N GLN A 11 -0.68 1.63 14.10
CA GLN A 11 -0.17 2.13 15.37
C GLN A 11 0.73 3.33 15.07
N GLN A 12 0.19 4.54 15.25
CA GLN A 12 1.03 5.74 15.42
C GLN A 12 1.70 5.65 16.79
N VAL A 13 3.00 5.34 16.82
CA VAL A 13 3.78 5.35 18.07
C VAL A 13 4.97 6.27 17.87
N THR A 14 4.87 7.48 18.40
CA THR A 14 5.96 8.46 18.42
C THR A 14 6.68 8.40 19.77
N ASN A 15 7.58 7.42 19.95
CA ASN A 15 8.59 7.51 20.99
C ASN A 15 9.79 8.28 20.45
N VAL A 16 9.63 9.60 20.24
CA VAL A 16 10.69 10.43 19.67
C VAL A 16 11.51 11.09 20.78
N PRO A 17 12.81 10.78 20.94
CA PRO A 17 13.73 11.63 21.65
C PRO A 17 14.17 12.75 20.70
N ILE A 18 13.43 13.86 20.68
CA ILE A 18 13.83 15.06 19.93
C ILE A 18 14.76 15.88 20.83
N ASP A 19 15.91 16.31 20.30
CA ASP A 19 16.70 17.36 20.93
C ASP A 19 15.95 18.69 20.78
N PRO A 20 15.45 19.30 21.87
CA PRO A 20 14.70 20.56 21.79
C PRO A 20 15.53 21.75 21.29
N ASP A 21 16.86 21.63 21.22
CA ASP A 21 17.77 22.66 20.75
C ASP A 21 18.18 22.46 19.26
N SER A 22 17.67 21.43 18.57
CA SER A 22 17.90 21.20 17.14
C SER A 22 17.02 22.10 16.27
N ASN A 23 17.52 22.48 15.08
CA ASN A 23 16.77 23.24 14.06
C ASN A 23 15.81 22.37 13.22
N ASN A 24 15.63 21.09 13.56
CA ASN A 24 14.76 20.14 12.86
C ASN A 24 13.26 20.45 13.07
N PRO A 25 12.34 19.83 12.30
CA PRO A 25 10.91 19.84 12.60
C PRO A 25 10.66 19.35 14.03
N ILE A 26 9.84 20.12 14.77
CA ILE A 26 9.49 19.84 16.18
C ILE A 26 8.55 18.64 16.37
N GLU A 27 7.97 18.14 15.28
CA GLU A 27 7.09 16.99 15.26
C GLU A 27 7.37 16.18 13.98
N VAL A 28 7.74 14.91 14.15
CA VAL A 28 7.94 13.95 13.08
C VAL A 28 6.92 12.83 13.27
N THR A 29 6.07 12.62 12.28
CA THR A 29 5.11 11.51 12.30
C THR A 29 5.64 10.41 11.42
N GLN A 30 5.96 9.26 12.03
CA GLN A 30 6.21 8.02 11.29
C GLN A 30 4.93 7.18 11.35
N THR A 31 4.34 6.92 10.19
CA THR A 31 3.26 5.95 10.06
C THR A 31 3.82 4.72 9.39
N SER A 32 3.64 3.56 10.01
CA SER A 32 3.96 2.29 9.37
C SER A 32 2.68 1.49 9.21
N THR A 33 2.38 1.14 7.97
CA THR A 33 1.26 0.26 7.64
C THR A 33 1.83 -1.10 7.29
N ILE A 34 1.42 -2.13 8.03
CA ILE A 34 1.70 -3.51 7.65
C ILE A 34 0.52 -4.01 6.84
N GLU A 35 0.69 -4.11 5.53
CA GLU A 35 -0.32 -4.73 4.69
C GLU A 35 -0.08 -6.23 4.62
N THR A 36 -0.93 -7.01 5.30
CA THR A 36 -1.19 -8.35 4.80
C THR A 36 -2.02 -8.17 3.54
N PHE A 37 -1.46 -8.50 2.37
CA PHE A 37 -2.14 -8.34 1.10
C PHE A 37 -3.62 -8.71 1.22
N PRO A 38 -4.52 -7.95 0.60
CA PRO A 38 -5.86 -8.44 0.35
C PRO A 38 -5.67 -9.67 -0.56
N GLY A 39 -5.60 -10.84 0.07
CA GLY A 39 -5.35 -12.10 -0.61
C GLY A 39 -4.37 -13.09 -0.02
N GLY A 40 -3.77 -12.80 1.15
CA GLY A 40 -3.39 -13.81 2.13
C GLY A 40 -2.50 -14.95 1.63
N GLY A 41 -1.20 -14.73 1.76
CA GLY A 41 -0.21 -15.79 1.83
C GLY A 41 1.14 -15.13 1.91
N VAL A 42 1.89 -15.42 2.97
CA VAL A 42 3.32 -15.12 2.92
C VAL A 42 3.95 -16.42 2.43
N ASP A 43 4.20 -16.49 1.13
CA ASP A 43 5.29 -17.31 0.62
C ASP A 43 6.46 -16.37 0.31
N LYS A 44 7.24 -16.57 -0.75
CA LYS A 44 8.60 -16.09 -1.03
C LYS A 44 8.71 -14.58 -1.27
N ASP A 45 7.65 -13.82 -0.96
CA ASP A 45 7.40 -12.46 -1.41
C ASP A 45 7.33 -11.40 -0.26
N GLY A 46 7.67 -11.76 0.99
CA GLY A 46 7.75 -10.77 2.09
C GLY A 46 6.40 -10.15 2.52
N PHE A 47 6.46 -9.03 3.25
CA PHE A 47 5.29 -8.18 3.52
C PHE A 47 5.51 -6.82 2.85
N ASN A 48 4.42 -6.19 2.41
CA ASN A 48 4.49 -4.79 2.03
C ASN A 48 4.36 -3.93 3.29
N PHE A 49 5.32 -3.03 3.42
CA PHE A 49 5.33 -2.04 4.48
C PHE A 49 5.44 -0.71 3.80
N GLU A 50 4.56 0.21 4.18
CA GLU A 50 4.72 1.61 3.84
C GLU A 50 5.18 2.32 5.12
N VAL A 51 6.35 2.94 5.09
CA VAL A 51 6.85 3.78 6.19
C VAL A 51 6.84 5.22 5.74
N SER A 52 5.77 5.95 6.00
CA SER A 52 5.65 7.35 5.62
C SER A 52 6.07 8.25 6.77
N VAL A 53 7.09 9.07 6.53
CA VAL A 53 7.55 10.10 7.48
C VAL A 53 7.08 11.46 7.00
N SER A 54 6.46 12.25 7.87
CA SER A 54 6.13 13.65 7.57
C SER A 54 6.51 14.65 8.65
N GLY A 55 6.91 15.85 8.21
CA GLY A 55 7.19 17.01 9.05
C GLY A 55 5.93 17.85 9.34
N SER A 56 5.86 18.44 10.53
CA SER A 56 4.64 18.92 11.18
C SER A 56 3.99 20.23 10.71
N ASN A 57 4.16 20.63 9.44
CA ASN A 57 3.44 21.79 8.90
C ASN A 57 2.65 21.51 7.62
N VAL A 58 2.53 20.25 7.18
CA VAL A 58 1.77 19.94 5.97
C VAL A 58 0.33 19.61 6.33
N ALA A 59 -0.61 20.45 5.86
CA ALA A 59 -2.02 20.21 6.09
C ALA A 59 -2.56 19.00 5.31
N GLU A 60 -3.81 18.67 5.63
CA GLU A 60 -4.56 17.48 5.24
C GLU A 60 -4.66 17.25 3.71
N GLN A 61 -4.24 18.18 2.82
CA GLN A 61 -4.35 18.09 1.36
C GLN A 61 -3.11 18.65 0.63
N ILE A 62 -2.71 18.06 -0.51
CA ILE A 62 -1.64 18.55 -1.40
C ILE A 62 -2.26 19.12 -2.67
N ASN A 63 -1.95 20.37 -2.99
CA ASN A 63 -2.46 21.06 -4.16
C ASN A 63 -1.31 21.50 -5.07
N ILE A 64 -1.20 20.85 -6.22
CA ILE A 64 -0.18 21.14 -7.22
C ILE A 64 -0.83 21.95 -8.34
N ALA A 65 -0.15 22.96 -8.83
CA ALA A 65 -0.46 23.63 -10.08
C ALA A 65 0.70 23.42 -11.06
N ILE A 66 0.37 23.02 -12.29
CA ILE A 66 1.33 22.90 -13.38
C ILE A 66 0.97 23.98 -14.41
N ALA A 67 1.87 24.95 -14.60
CA ALA A 67 1.70 26.01 -15.58
C ALA A 67 2.58 25.74 -16.80
N ILE A 68 1.97 25.59 -17.98
CA ILE A 68 2.60 25.22 -19.25
C ILE A 68 2.63 26.42 -20.20
N ASP A 69 3.80 26.74 -20.77
CA ASP A 69 3.94 27.80 -21.77
C ASP A 69 3.55 27.28 -23.17
N THR A 70 2.37 27.68 -23.58
CA THR A 70 1.85 27.41 -24.92
C THR A 70 2.19 28.52 -25.92
N SER A 71 3.09 29.45 -25.56
CA SER A 71 3.45 30.57 -26.41
C SER A 71 4.07 30.14 -27.75
N GLY A 72 4.08 31.05 -28.73
CA GLY A 72 4.67 30.75 -30.03
C GLY A 72 6.17 30.44 -29.99
N SER A 73 6.90 30.82 -28.93
CA SER A 73 8.33 30.51 -28.80
C SER A 73 8.57 29.05 -28.40
N THR A 74 7.60 28.39 -27.77
CA THR A 74 7.75 26.99 -27.36
C THR A 74 7.65 25.98 -28.50
N GLY A 75 7.32 26.44 -29.72
CA GLY A 75 7.45 25.64 -30.94
C GLY A 75 8.89 25.46 -31.44
N GLY A 76 9.86 26.15 -30.83
CA GLY A 76 11.28 25.91 -31.06
C GLY A 76 11.75 24.58 -30.46
N SER A 77 12.87 24.04 -30.94
CA SER A 77 13.48 22.85 -30.34
C SER A 77 13.95 23.14 -28.92
N SER A 78 13.68 22.23 -28.00
CA SER A 78 14.20 22.24 -26.62
C SER A 78 15.72 22.11 -26.56
N GLY A 79 16.33 21.57 -27.62
CA GLY A 79 17.75 21.24 -27.64
C GLY A 79 18.06 19.88 -27.01
N THR A 80 17.04 19.17 -26.54
CA THR A 80 17.17 17.90 -25.81
C THR A 80 16.20 16.85 -26.32
N ASP A 81 16.62 15.59 -26.26
CA ASP A 81 15.80 14.39 -26.46
C ASP A 81 15.22 13.99 -25.10
N PHE A 82 14.07 14.57 -24.79
CA PHE A 82 13.39 14.50 -23.49
C PHE A 82 12.76 13.12 -23.26
N ASN A 83 12.32 12.44 -24.32
CA ASN A 83 11.67 11.12 -24.24
C ASN A 83 12.64 9.94 -24.54
N GLY A 84 13.85 10.20 -25.02
CA GLY A 84 14.88 9.20 -25.34
C GLY A 84 14.68 8.46 -26.66
N ASP A 85 13.87 8.97 -27.59
CA ASP A 85 13.57 8.34 -28.89
C ASP A 85 14.61 8.63 -29.98
N GLY A 86 15.61 9.46 -29.66
CA GLY A 86 16.70 9.86 -30.55
C GLY A 86 16.40 11.12 -31.36
N SER A 87 15.32 11.84 -31.05
CA SER A 87 14.99 13.12 -31.65
C SER A 87 14.73 14.19 -30.59
N ASN A 88 15.07 15.45 -30.90
CA ASN A 88 14.84 16.53 -29.95
C ASN A 88 13.39 17.02 -30.05
N GLU A 89 12.72 17.10 -28.92
CA GLU A 89 11.40 17.71 -28.79
C GLU A 89 11.42 19.22 -29.06
N THR A 90 10.23 19.75 -29.32
CA THR A 90 9.95 21.17 -29.09
C THR A 90 9.88 21.47 -27.59
N ILE A 91 10.00 22.73 -27.19
CA ILE A 91 9.82 23.10 -25.78
C ILE A 91 8.43 22.67 -25.30
N LEU A 92 7.37 22.95 -26.06
CA LEU A 92 6.01 22.56 -25.67
C LEU A 92 5.89 21.04 -25.45
N GLN A 93 6.47 20.24 -26.36
CA GLN A 93 6.46 18.79 -26.18
C GLN A 93 7.23 18.36 -24.93
N ALA A 94 8.39 18.99 -24.65
CA ALA A 94 9.14 18.71 -23.43
C ALA A 94 8.35 19.09 -22.16
N GLU A 95 7.66 20.23 -22.15
CA GLU A 95 6.78 20.64 -21.04
C GLU A 95 5.63 19.65 -20.81
N LEU A 96 5.00 19.16 -21.88
CA LEU A 96 3.91 18.19 -21.79
C LEU A 96 4.39 16.81 -21.28
N ILE A 97 5.56 16.36 -21.74
CA ILE A 97 6.19 15.14 -21.22
C ILE A 97 6.49 15.31 -19.73
N ALA A 98 7.09 16.44 -19.35
CA ALA A 98 7.45 16.72 -17.97
C ALA A 98 6.21 16.79 -17.05
N ALA A 99 5.10 17.37 -17.53
CA ALA A 99 3.83 17.39 -16.81
C ALA A 99 3.24 15.98 -16.60
N GLN A 100 3.32 15.11 -17.63
CA GLN A 100 2.88 13.71 -17.53
C GLN A 100 3.75 12.93 -16.53
N GLU A 101 5.07 13.07 -16.62
CA GLU A 101 6.00 12.38 -15.71
C GLU A 101 5.82 12.83 -14.26
N LEU A 102 5.56 14.11 -14.03
CA LEU A 102 5.25 14.62 -12.69
C LEU A 102 3.97 13.97 -12.13
N PHE A 103 2.90 13.92 -12.93
CA PHE A 103 1.65 13.26 -12.52
C PHE A 103 1.89 11.79 -12.18
N ASP A 104 2.58 11.06 -13.06
CA ASP A 104 2.87 9.63 -12.88
C ASP A 104 3.76 9.38 -11.65
N ALA A 105 4.67 10.29 -11.33
CA ALA A 105 5.49 10.20 -10.12
C ALA A 105 4.66 10.32 -8.83
N TYR A 106 3.68 11.23 -8.78
CA TYR A 106 2.76 11.30 -7.63
C TYR A 106 1.88 10.05 -7.51
N VAL A 107 1.47 9.45 -8.63
CA VAL A 107 0.77 8.15 -8.61
C VAL A 107 1.69 7.04 -8.07
N ALA A 108 2.94 6.99 -8.56
CA ALA A 108 3.92 5.99 -8.16
C ALA A 108 4.38 6.14 -6.70
N ALA A 109 4.35 7.36 -6.16
CA ALA A 109 4.72 7.64 -4.77
C ALA A 109 3.69 7.14 -3.74
N GLY A 110 2.53 6.63 -4.18
CA GLY A 110 1.57 5.95 -3.30
C GLY A 110 0.70 6.88 -2.46
N TYR A 111 0.62 8.16 -2.81
CA TYR A 111 -0.29 9.11 -2.14
C TYR A 111 -1.76 8.64 -2.21
N ASP A 112 -2.57 8.97 -1.20
CA ASP A 112 -4.03 8.82 -1.30
C ASP A 112 -4.50 9.62 -2.54
N PRO A 113 -5.10 8.95 -3.54
CA PRO A 113 -5.46 9.60 -4.78
C PRO A 113 -6.42 10.78 -4.63
N SER A 114 -7.18 10.83 -3.54
CA SER A 114 -8.15 11.89 -3.26
C SER A 114 -7.59 13.10 -2.50
N GLU A 115 -6.40 12.96 -1.90
CA GLU A 115 -5.74 14.01 -1.11
C GLU A 115 -4.75 14.83 -1.94
N VAL A 116 -4.44 14.40 -3.16
CA VAL A 116 -3.61 15.16 -4.10
C VAL A 116 -4.47 15.69 -5.23
N THR A 117 -4.46 17.02 -5.38
CA THR A 117 -5.16 17.73 -6.46
C THR A 117 -4.15 18.42 -7.36
N ILE A 118 -4.25 18.22 -8.67
CA ILE A 118 -3.37 18.79 -9.69
C ILE A 118 -4.20 19.69 -10.60
N SER A 119 -3.93 21.00 -10.59
CA SER A 119 -4.52 21.98 -11.50
C SER A 119 -3.61 22.21 -12.70
N LEU A 120 -4.13 22.00 -13.90
CA LEU A 120 -3.40 22.23 -15.15
C LEU A 120 -3.78 23.60 -15.72
N VAL A 121 -2.77 24.45 -15.92
CA VAL A 121 -2.93 25.80 -16.44
C VAL A 121 -2.05 25.95 -17.68
N THR A 122 -2.60 26.50 -18.75
CA THR A 122 -1.82 26.93 -19.91
C THR A 122 -1.71 28.44 -19.93
N TYR A 123 -0.60 28.96 -20.43
CA TYR A 123 -0.45 30.38 -20.66
C TYR A 123 0.29 30.67 -21.96
N SER A 124 -0.06 31.80 -22.57
CA SER A 124 0.61 32.41 -23.70
C SER A 124 0.31 33.91 -23.63
N GLY A 125 -0.37 34.50 -24.63
CA GLY A 125 -0.83 35.89 -24.55
C GLY A 125 -1.98 36.09 -23.54
N SER A 126 -2.67 35.00 -23.23
CA SER A 126 -3.68 34.83 -22.19
C SER A 126 -3.47 33.47 -21.54
N ALA A 127 -4.10 33.22 -20.39
CA ALA A 127 -4.03 31.95 -19.70
C ALA A 127 -5.41 31.30 -19.53
N ALA A 128 -5.42 29.98 -19.40
CA ALA A 128 -6.62 29.17 -19.21
C ALA A 128 -6.36 28.07 -18.18
N VAL A 129 -7.40 27.74 -17.41
CA VAL A 129 -7.41 26.56 -16.54
C VAL A 129 -7.99 25.41 -17.35
N GLU A 130 -7.16 24.43 -17.69
CA GLU A 130 -7.54 23.29 -18.53
C GLU A 130 -8.32 22.24 -17.72
N GLY A 131 -8.03 22.15 -16.42
CA GLY A 131 -8.75 21.28 -15.51
C GLY A 131 -8.11 21.19 -14.13
N THR A 132 -8.82 20.53 -13.24
CA THR A 132 -8.36 20.14 -11.92
C THR A 132 -8.62 18.65 -11.77
N PHE A 133 -7.57 17.91 -11.42
CA PHE A 133 -7.50 16.46 -11.48
C PHE A 133 -7.09 15.90 -10.12
N THR A 134 -7.63 14.75 -9.75
CA THR A 134 -7.09 13.92 -8.68
C THR A 134 -6.18 12.84 -9.27
N LEU A 135 -5.44 12.08 -8.45
CA LEU A 135 -4.60 11.00 -9.00
C LEU A 135 -5.42 9.85 -9.61
N ASN A 136 -6.73 9.79 -9.33
CA ASN A 136 -7.66 8.86 -10.00
C ASN A 136 -7.96 9.26 -11.45
N ASP A 137 -7.68 10.51 -11.84
CA ASP A 137 -8.07 11.09 -13.12
C ASP A 137 -6.96 10.97 -14.18
N ALA A 138 -6.04 10.01 -14.04
CA ALA A 138 -4.87 9.83 -14.92
C ALA A 138 -5.21 9.89 -16.41
N THR A 139 -6.27 9.19 -16.85
CA THR A 139 -6.69 9.22 -18.26
C THR A 139 -7.17 10.61 -18.69
N ALA A 140 -7.94 11.30 -17.84
CA ALA A 140 -8.45 12.63 -18.16
C ALA A 140 -7.33 13.68 -18.19
N PHE A 141 -6.31 13.52 -17.34
CA PHE A 141 -5.12 14.36 -17.35
C PHE A 141 -4.31 14.17 -18.65
N THR A 142 -4.04 12.92 -19.04
CA THR A 142 -3.36 12.61 -20.31
C THR A 142 -4.15 13.14 -21.52
N ASP A 143 -5.48 12.98 -21.53
CA ASP A 143 -6.33 13.52 -22.59
C ASP A 143 -6.23 15.05 -22.69
N ALA A 144 -6.17 15.76 -21.55
CA ALA A 144 -6.00 17.21 -21.53
C ALA A 144 -4.65 17.64 -22.12
N LEU A 145 -3.55 16.95 -21.77
CA LEU A 145 -2.23 17.19 -22.38
C LEU A 145 -2.25 16.95 -23.90
N GLY A 146 -2.98 15.93 -24.35
CA GLY A 146 -3.17 15.64 -25.78
C GLY A 146 -3.88 16.78 -26.52
N VAL A 147 -4.91 17.39 -25.91
CA VAL A 147 -5.60 18.56 -26.48
C VAL A 147 -4.65 19.76 -26.61
N ILE A 148 -3.83 20.03 -25.59
CA ILE A 148 -2.85 21.12 -25.61
C ILE A 148 -1.82 20.91 -26.74
N ASN A 149 -1.33 19.68 -26.90
CA ASN A 149 -0.41 19.32 -27.98
C ASN A 149 -1.01 19.53 -29.37
N ASP A 150 -2.28 19.15 -29.56
CA ASP A 150 -2.99 19.29 -30.83
C ASP A 150 -3.26 20.75 -31.19
N ASP A 151 -3.55 21.60 -30.21
CA ASP A 151 -3.71 23.05 -30.40
C ASP A 151 -2.37 23.71 -30.74
N GLY A 152 -1.29 23.23 -30.15
CA GLY A 152 0.08 23.61 -30.45
C GLY A 152 0.46 25.03 -29.99
N PRO A 153 1.72 25.44 -30.23
CA PRO A 153 2.25 26.69 -29.71
C PRO A 153 1.70 27.91 -30.48
N GLY A 154 1.34 28.97 -29.76
CA GLY A 154 0.78 30.19 -30.34
C GLY A 154 0.77 31.40 -29.39
N GLY A 155 0.65 32.60 -29.96
CA GLY A 155 0.62 33.83 -29.15
C GLY A 155 1.99 34.24 -28.60
N THR A 156 1.99 35.04 -27.53
CA THR A 156 3.19 35.66 -26.95
C THR A 156 3.27 35.35 -25.46
N THR A 157 4.43 34.98 -24.94
CA THR A 157 4.63 34.58 -23.53
C THR A 157 4.25 35.69 -22.53
N ASN A 158 3.28 35.40 -21.63
CA ASN A 158 2.85 36.28 -20.54
C ASN A 158 2.82 35.51 -19.20
N TYR A 159 3.85 35.70 -18.39
CA TYR A 159 4.01 34.98 -17.11
C TYR A 159 3.02 35.47 -16.07
N GLU A 160 2.75 36.77 -16.02
CA GLU A 160 1.76 37.36 -15.10
C GLU A 160 0.39 36.70 -15.30
N ALA A 161 -0.04 36.52 -16.55
CA ALA A 161 -1.29 35.82 -16.86
C ALA A 161 -1.28 34.35 -16.39
N GLY A 162 -0.15 33.66 -16.54
CA GLY A 162 0.01 32.28 -16.04
C GLY A 162 -0.13 32.19 -14.52
N LEU A 163 0.59 33.05 -13.79
CA LEU A 163 0.55 33.13 -12.32
C LEU A 163 -0.87 33.47 -11.81
N ASP A 164 -1.53 34.46 -12.43
CA ASP A 164 -2.89 34.86 -12.05
C ASP A 164 -3.91 33.73 -12.32
N ALA A 165 -3.72 32.96 -13.39
CA ALA A 165 -4.57 31.82 -13.71
C ALA A 165 -4.39 30.66 -12.72
N VAL A 166 -3.20 30.47 -12.14
CA VAL A 166 -3.00 29.52 -11.02
C VAL A 166 -3.84 29.93 -9.81
N GLY A 167 -3.83 31.20 -9.43
CA GLY A 167 -4.69 31.69 -8.35
C GLY A 167 -6.19 31.49 -8.65
N THR A 168 -6.58 31.63 -9.92
CA THR A 168 -7.94 31.34 -10.38
C THR A 168 -8.26 29.84 -10.28
N ALA A 169 -7.33 28.96 -10.65
CA ALA A 169 -7.49 27.52 -10.57
C ALA A 169 -7.66 27.06 -9.11
N TRP A 170 -6.78 27.49 -8.21
CA TRP A 170 -6.85 27.16 -6.79
C TRP A 170 -8.11 27.70 -6.11
N SER A 171 -8.54 28.92 -6.47
CA SER A 171 -9.83 29.44 -6.02
C SER A 171 -11.01 28.61 -6.50
N GLY A 172 -10.98 28.15 -7.75
CA GLY A 172 -12.02 27.28 -8.33
C GLY A 172 -12.05 25.88 -7.72
N ALA A 173 -10.87 25.33 -7.37
CA ALA A 173 -10.70 24.04 -6.73
C ALA A 173 -11.02 24.05 -5.22
N GLY A 174 -11.07 25.24 -4.60
CA GLY A 174 -11.33 25.38 -3.17
C GLY A 174 -10.13 24.99 -2.29
N VAL A 175 -8.92 25.23 -2.80
CA VAL A 175 -7.66 24.99 -2.08
C VAL A 175 -7.65 25.73 -0.74
N ASP A 176 -7.08 25.11 0.30
CA ASP A 176 -6.87 25.78 1.58
C ASP A 176 -5.47 26.41 1.60
N PRO A 177 -5.32 27.73 1.84
CA PRO A 177 -4.01 28.37 2.02
C PRO A 177 -3.15 27.79 3.15
N ALA A 178 -3.75 27.08 4.12
CA ALA A 178 -3.01 26.38 5.16
C ALA A 178 -2.39 25.05 4.67
N SER A 179 -2.80 24.55 3.49
CA SER A 179 -2.31 23.31 2.88
C SER A 179 -0.97 23.47 2.18
N THR A 180 -0.43 22.33 1.73
CA THR A 180 0.72 22.33 0.84
C THR A 180 0.26 22.73 -0.55
N ASN A 181 0.72 23.89 -1.00
CA ASN A 181 0.35 24.48 -2.28
C ASN A 181 1.62 24.70 -3.10
N VAL A 182 1.79 23.93 -4.17
CA VAL A 182 3.01 23.90 -4.98
C VAL A 182 2.68 24.30 -6.41
N LEU A 183 3.48 25.19 -6.98
CA LEU A 183 3.40 25.62 -8.37
C LEU A 183 4.70 25.22 -9.09
N VAL A 184 4.56 24.38 -10.11
CA VAL A 184 5.61 24.10 -11.09
C VAL A 184 5.36 24.96 -12.32
N PHE A 185 6.19 25.97 -12.51
CA PHE A 185 6.04 26.95 -13.59
C PHE A 185 7.03 26.67 -14.72
N MET A 186 6.56 26.04 -15.79
CA MET A 186 7.37 25.56 -16.91
C MET A 186 7.41 26.59 -18.05
N SER A 187 8.59 26.77 -18.66
CA SER A 187 8.78 27.68 -19.81
C SER A 187 10.08 27.43 -20.58
N ASP A 188 10.21 28.06 -21.76
CA ASP A 188 11.50 28.32 -22.41
C ASP A 188 12.31 29.46 -21.77
N GLY A 189 11.72 30.24 -20.85
CA GLY A 189 12.43 31.31 -20.14
C GLY A 189 12.49 32.67 -20.82
N PHE A 190 11.85 32.83 -21.98
CA PHE A 190 11.93 34.04 -22.80
C PHE A 190 10.59 34.80 -22.85
N PRO A 191 10.22 35.54 -21.80
CA PRO A 191 9.00 36.33 -21.81
C PRO A 191 9.04 37.40 -22.91
N PHE A 192 7.90 37.63 -23.57
CA PHE A 192 7.76 38.70 -24.58
C PHE A 192 7.44 40.05 -23.89
N PRO A 193 7.95 41.21 -24.37
CA PRO A 193 8.55 42.15 -23.44
C PRO A 193 7.61 43.20 -22.81
N GLY A 194 7.97 43.56 -21.57
CA GLY A 194 7.91 44.92 -21.00
C GLY A 194 6.63 45.32 -20.28
N GLY A 195 6.63 45.21 -18.94
CA GLY A 195 5.59 45.75 -18.06
C GLY A 195 4.78 44.71 -17.28
N GLN A 196 5.13 43.42 -17.40
CA GLN A 196 4.57 42.36 -16.57
C GLN A 196 5.05 42.52 -15.12
N ASP A 197 4.15 42.35 -14.16
CA ASP A 197 4.47 42.36 -12.74
C ASP A 197 4.65 40.93 -12.19
N ILE A 198 5.63 40.22 -12.75
CA ILE A 198 5.92 38.81 -12.42
C ILE A 198 6.12 38.64 -10.90
N ALA A 199 6.95 39.51 -10.31
CA ALA A 199 7.22 39.49 -8.88
C ALA A 199 5.98 39.82 -8.04
N GLY A 200 5.13 40.73 -8.52
CA GLY A 200 3.85 41.05 -7.87
C GLY A 200 2.93 39.82 -7.83
N SER A 201 2.69 39.18 -8.97
CA SER A 201 1.82 38.00 -9.03
C SER A 201 2.37 36.81 -8.25
N SER A 202 3.68 36.54 -8.29
CA SER A 202 4.27 35.46 -7.47
C SER A 202 4.16 35.77 -5.96
N THR A 203 4.39 37.03 -5.56
CA THR A 203 4.19 37.47 -4.17
C THR A 203 2.72 37.32 -3.74
N THR A 204 1.77 37.57 -4.64
CA THR A 204 0.35 37.36 -4.35
C THR A 204 0.03 35.88 -4.15
N LEU A 205 0.56 34.99 -4.97
CA LEU A 205 0.36 33.54 -4.77
C LEU A 205 0.97 33.07 -3.45
N GLU A 206 2.18 33.52 -3.11
CA GLU A 206 2.80 33.22 -1.82
C GLU A 206 1.95 33.74 -0.65
N ALA A 207 1.47 34.98 -0.72
CA ALA A 207 0.71 35.58 0.37
C ALA A 207 -0.70 35.00 0.55
N ASP A 208 -1.41 34.73 -0.56
CA ASP A 208 -2.81 34.30 -0.53
C ASP A 208 -2.96 32.78 -0.38
N TRP A 209 -1.95 32.01 -0.82
CA TRP A 209 -2.02 30.55 -0.87
C TRP A 209 -0.84 29.86 -0.19
N ASN A 210 0.10 30.58 0.43
CA ASN A 210 1.33 29.98 0.96
C ASN A 210 2.07 29.16 -0.12
N ALA A 211 2.05 29.65 -1.36
CA ALA A 211 2.53 28.94 -2.52
C ALA A 211 4.05 28.80 -2.52
N GLN A 212 4.52 27.57 -2.73
CA GLN A 212 5.89 27.30 -3.15
C GLN A 212 5.94 27.27 -4.67
N ILE A 213 6.79 28.09 -5.25
CA ILE A 213 6.83 28.36 -6.69
C ILE A 213 8.22 27.98 -7.19
N THR A 214 8.27 26.97 -8.04
CA THR A 214 9.49 26.52 -8.68
C THR A 214 9.46 26.88 -10.16
N GLY A 215 10.45 27.66 -10.60
CA GLY A 215 10.63 28.00 -12.01
C GLY A 215 11.43 26.91 -12.73
N VAL A 216 10.90 26.38 -13.82
CA VAL A 216 11.55 25.28 -14.56
C VAL A 216 11.74 25.66 -16.03
N GLY A 217 12.99 25.67 -16.48
CA GLY A 217 13.37 25.85 -17.88
C GLY A 217 13.53 24.50 -18.59
N LEU A 218 12.69 24.21 -19.59
CA LEU A 218 12.69 22.90 -20.25
C LEU A 218 13.66 22.87 -21.44
N GLY A 219 14.64 21.97 -21.37
CA GLY A 219 15.66 21.77 -22.40
C GLY A 219 16.82 22.75 -22.33
N ALA A 220 17.92 22.38 -22.99
CA ALA A 220 19.18 23.14 -22.99
C ALA A 220 19.06 24.55 -23.61
N ASN A 221 18.02 24.80 -24.38
CA ASN A 221 17.77 26.09 -25.01
C ASN A 221 16.97 27.06 -24.13
N SER A 222 16.54 26.66 -22.93
CA SER A 222 15.79 27.52 -22.03
C SER A 222 16.66 28.57 -21.31
N SER A 223 16.05 29.64 -20.84
CA SER A 223 16.65 30.69 -20.01
C SER A 223 16.06 30.69 -18.61
N LEU A 224 16.86 31.01 -17.60
CA LEU A 224 16.39 31.03 -16.21
C LEU A 224 16.17 32.45 -15.67
N ASP A 225 16.55 33.50 -16.41
CA ASP A 225 16.55 34.88 -15.91
C ASP A 225 15.17 35.34 -15.43
N ALA A 226 14.11 35.06 -16.19
CA ALA A 226 12.74 35.44 -15.84
C ALA A 226 12.10 34.45 -14.85
N LEU A 227 12.46 33.18 -14.93
CA LEU A 227 11.98 32.14 -14.01
C LEU A 227 12.51 32.37 -12.58
N ASN A 228 13.75 32.84 -12.45
CA ASN A 228 14.33 33.25 -11.16
C ASN A 228 13.60 34.43 -10.50
N ILE A 229 12.76 35.18 -11.22
CA ILE A 229 11.98 36.29 -10.64
C ILE A 229 10.77 35.75 -9.87
N LEU A 230 10.14 34.66 -10.36
CA LEU A 230 8.97 34.07 -9.72
C LEU A 230 9.32 32.98 -8.70
N ASP A 231 10.50 32.37 -8.82
CA ASP A 231 10.93 31.28 -7.95
C ASP A 231 11.10 31.74 -6.49
N ASN A 232 10.55 30.95 -5.56
CA ASN A 232 10.76 31.15 -4.13
C ASN A 232 11.29 29.90 -3.39
N THR A 233 11.76 28.90 -4.15
CA THR A 233 12.25 27.61 -3.63
C THR A 233 13.76 27.48 -3.61
N GLY A 234 14.51 28.45 -4.15
CA GLY A 234 15.98 28.46 -4.09
C GLY A 234 16.66 28.89 -5.38
N GLY A 235 15.89 29.22 -6.41
CA GLY A 235 16.34 29.52 -7.76
C GLY A 235 15.69 28.59 -8.77
N ALA A 236 15.44 29.11 -9.96
CA ALA A 236 14.90 28.32 -11.06
C ALA A 236 15.96 27.35 -11.61
N ASP A 237 15.50 26.19 -12.08
CA ASP A 237 16.36 25.13 -12.61
C ASP A 237 16.12 24.87 -14.10
N GLN A 238 17.19 24.49 -14.79
CA GLN A 238 17.11 23.99 -16.16
C GLN A 238 17.11 22.48 -16.15
N VAL A 239 16.15 21.89 -16.84
CA VAL A 239 15.89 20.45 -16.84
C VAL A 239 16.04 19.90 -18.26
N LEU A 240 16.73 18.77 -18.39
CA LEU A 240 17.03 18.09 -19.65
C LEU A 240 16.23 16.79 -19.84
N SER A 241 15.62 16.26 -18.78
CA SER A 241 14.73 15.10 -18.84
C SER A 241 13.68 15.19 -17.74
N GLY A 242 12.54 14.51 -17.87
CA GLY A 242 11.55 14.56 -16.80
C GLY A 242 12.05 13.89 -15.51
N SER A 243 13.03 12.99 -15.55
CA SER A 243 13.72 12.51 -14.34
C SER A 243 14.43 13.62 -13.56
N GLU A 244 15.08 14.57 -14.24
CA GLU A 244 15.70 15.73 -13.59
C GLU A 244 14.63 16.68 -13.00
N LEU A 245 13.43 16.75 -13.61
CA LEU A 245 12.31 17.50 -13.04
C LEU A 245 11.84 16.88 -11.72
N LEU A 246 11.76 15.55 -11.65
CA LEU A 246 11.32 14.87 -10.44
C LEU A 246 12.23 15.17 -9.26
N ASP A 247 13.55 15.16 -9.46
CA ASP A 247 14.53 15.50 -8.42
C ASP A 247 14.31 16.91 -7.83
N ILE A 248 13.78 17.84 -8.63
CA ILE A 248 13.50 19.22 -8.21
C ILE A 248 12.15 19.32 -7.49
N VAL A 249 11.11 18.63 -7.98
CA VAL A 249 9.72 18.86 -7.54
C VAL A 249 9.27 17.92 -6.41
N VAL A 250 9.86 16.73 -6.29
CA VAL A 250 9.45 15.75 -5.26
C VAL A 250 10.28 15.81 -3.98
N ALA A 251 11.16 16.81 -3.84
CA ALA A 251 11.95 17.01 -2.64
C ALA A 251 11.04 17.22 -1.41
N PRO A 252 11.42 16.72 -0.22
CA PRO A 252 10.59 16.84 0.97
C PRO A 252 10.45 18.28 1.42
N LEU A 253 9.24 18.67 1.82
CA LEU A 253 8.89 19.96 2.43
C LEU A 253 9.38 20.09 3.88
N THR A 254 10.14 19.09 4.34
CA THR A 254 10.76 19.08 5.65
C THR A 254 12.23 19.44 5.50
N ASP A 255 12.71 20.37 6.32
CA ASP A 255 14.14 20.74 6.41
C ASP A 255 15.00 19.63 7.06
N ALA A 256 14.50 18.38 7.12
CA ALA A 256 15.18 17.28 7.77
C ALA A 256 16.17 16.63 6.81
N ASP A 257 17.42 16.43 7.24
CA ASP A 257 18.39 15.63 6.48
C ASP A 257 18.17 14.15 6.85
N PHE A 258 17.35 13.46 6.07
CA PHE A 258 17.19 12.01 6.19
C PHE A 258 18.50 11.29 5.87
N LEU A 259 18.84 10.30 6.71
CA LEU A 259 20.05 9.52 6.55
C LEU A 259 19.75 8.09 6.07
N ARG A 260 18.83 7.40 6.76
CA ARG A 260 18.49 6.00 6.47
C ARG A 260 17.22 5.53 7.19
N PHE A 261 16.61 4.49 6.65
CA PHE A 261 15.76 3.57 7.38
C PHE A 261 16.59 2.39 7.88
N GLU A 262 16.34 1.95 9.11
CA GLU A 262 16.79 0.67 9.64
C GLU A 262 15.56 -0.12 10.11
N ILE A 263 15.34 -1.26 9.50
CA ILE A 263 14.20 -2.14 9.77
C ILE A 263 14.76 -3.38 10.44
N VAL A 264 14.37 -3.60 11.69
CA VAL A 264 14.82 -4.73 12.49
C VAL A 264 13.63 -5.67 12.68
N ILE A 265 13.78 -6.90 12.20
CA ILE A 265 12.78 -7.96 12.37
C ILE A 265 13.35 -8.96 13.35
N GLU A 266 12.73 -9.08 14.50
CA GLU A 266 13.12 -9.98 15.57
C GLU A 266 12.08 -11.08 15.73
N GLY A 267 12.56 -12.31 15.81
CA GLY A 267 11.74 -13.47 16.09
C GLY A 267 12.62 -14.62 16.52
N VAL A 268 12.17 -15.83 16.23
CA VAL A 268 12.94 -17.05 16.44
C VAL A 268 12.96 -17.85 15.14
N ASP A 269 14.01 -18.65 14.95
CA ASP A 269 14.07 -19.62 13.87
C ASP A 269 13.26 -20.89 14.21
N MET A 270 13.19 -21.82 13.27
CA MET A 270 12.47 -23.09 13.43
C MET A 270 13.01 -23.99 14.57
N ASN A 271 14.19 -23.69 15.13
CA ASN A 271 14.77 -24.40 16.27
C ASN A 271 14.47 -23.72 17.61
N GLY A 272 13.79 -22.56 17.59
CA GLY A 272 13.54 -21.71 18.75
C GLY A 272 14.75 -20.86 19.14
N ASP A 273 15.77 -20.76 18.29
CA ASP A 273 16.90 -19.86 18.50
C ASP A 273 16.51 -18.44 18.04
N PRO A 274 16.87 -17.38 18.81
CA PRO A 274 16.58 -16.01 18.39
C PRO A 274 17.16 -15.70 17.00
N LEU A 275 16.33 -15.13 16.15
CA LEU A 275 16.68 -14.74 14.78
C LEU A 275 16.37 -13.26 14.60
N THR A 276 17.32 -12.52 14.06
CA THR A 276 17.16 -11.10 13.75
C THR A 276 17.58 -10.86 12.31
N GLN A 277 16.73 -10.18 11.53
CA GLN A 277 17.10 -9.57 10.26
C GLN A 277 17.17 -8.06 10.45
N THR A 278 18.22 -7.44 9.92
CA THR A 278 18.31 -5.99 9.82
C THR A 278 18.42 -5.62 8.36
N ILE A 279 17.53 -4.75 7.89
CA ILE A 279 17.54 -4.18 6.55
C ILE A 279 17.82 -2.69 6.70
N ILE A 280 18.74 -2.18 5.90
CA ILE A 280 19.13 -0.78 5.91
C ILE A 280 18.95 -0.23 4.49
N TYR A 281 18.17 0.84 4.39
CA TYR A 281 18.06 1.64 3.17
C TYR A 281 18.57 3.04 3.47
N ASN A 282 19.61 3.46 2.75
CA ASN A 282 20.20 4.77 2.88
C ASN A 282 19.46 5.75 1.98
N ASP A 283 19.64 7.04 2.26
CA ASP A 283 19.21 8.08 1.34
C ASP A 283 19.74 7.84 -0.09
N GLY A 284 18.85 7.95 -1.08
CA GLY A 284 19.13 7.68 -2.49
C GLY A 284 19.10 6.21 -2.94
N ASP A 285 18.87 5.24 -2.04
CA ASP A 285 18.60 3.86 -2.45
C ASP A 285 17.25 3.79 -3.22
N PRO A 286 17.11 2.96 -4.27
CA PRO A 286 15.93 2.96 -5.14
C PRO A 286 14.64 2.50 -4.44
N GLU A 287 14.76 1.80 -3.33
CA GLU A 287 13.64 1.42 -2.46
C GLU A 287 13.15 2.58 -1.58
N VAL A 288 13.94 3.65 -1.44
CA VAL A 288 13.55 4.88 -0.73
C VAL A 288 12.92 5.83 -1.74
N ILE A 289 11.64 6.10 -1.53
CA ILE A 289 10.86 7.03 -2.31
C ILE A 289 10.87 8.36 -1.55
N THR A 290 11.51 9.35 -2.15
CA THR A 290 11.44 10.73 -1.67
C THR A 290 10.13 11.36 -2.14
N THR A 291 9.41 11.97 -1.22
CA THR A 291 8.11 12.58 -1.45
C THR A 291 8.13 14.01 -0.91
N GLN A 292 7.20 14.86 -1.34
CA GLN A 292 7.07 16.19 -0.76
C GLN A 292 6.77 16.19 0.74
N LEU A 293 6.27 15.10 1.33
CA LEU A 293 6.01 15.08 2.76
C LEU A 293 7.20 14.60 3.58
N GLY A 294 8.16 13.91 2.96
CA GLY A 294 9.24 13.19 3.62
C GLY A 294 9.67 11.99 2.80
N TRP A 295 9.79 10.83 3.43
CA TRP A 295 10.30 9.63 2.78
C TRP A 295 9.36 8.46 3.00
N SER A 296 9.28 7.59 2.01
CA SER A 296 8.63 6.29 2.10
C SER A 296 9.52 5.16 1.58
N VAL A 297 9.20 3.94 1.99
CA VAL A 297 9.77 2.70 1.48
C VAL A 297 8.60 1.77 1.24
N ASP A 298 8.61 1.03 0.13
CA ASP A 298 7.62 -0.01 -0.19
C ASP A 298 8.28 -1.37 -0.48
N ASN A 299 7.53 -2.46 -0.28
CA ASN A 299 7.83 -3.81 -0.74
C ASN A 299 9.15 -4.43 -0.21
N LEU A 300 9.23 -4.60 1.11
CA LEU A 300 10.40 -5.16 1.79
C LEU A 300 10.52 -6.68 1.57
N SER A 301 11.62 -7.11 0.96
CA SER A 301 11.96 -8.54 0.90
C SER A 301 12.53 -9.02 2.24
N ILE A 302 11.87 -10.02 2.83
CA ILE A 302 12.32 -10.70 4.05
C ILE A 302 12.99 -12.01 3.65
N ASP A 303 14.27 -12.16 3.99
CA ASP A 303 15.12 -13.27 3.55
C ASP A 303 15.19 -14.45 4.56
N PRO A 304 15.04 -14.26 5.89
CA PRO A 304 14.91 -15.38 6.81
C PRO A 304 13.47 -15.88 6.95
N VAL A 305 13.36 -17.20 7.10
CA VAL A 305 12.12 -17.87 7.52
C VAL A 305 12.04 -17.80 9.05
N PHE A 306 11.18 -16.94 9.58
CA PHE A 306 10.85 -16.88 11.01
C PHE A 306 9.82 -17.96 11.39
N ASP A 307 9.91 -18.48 12.62
CA ASP A 307 8.95 -19.41 13.19
C ASP A 307 7.60 -18.72 13.41
N THR A 308 6.58 -19.12 12.66
CA THR A 308 5.28 -18.43 12.62
C THR A 308 4.32 -18.78 13.76
N GLY A 309 4.88 -19.36 14.82
CA GLY A 309 4.24 -19.72 16.07
C GLY A 309 4.48 -18.74 17.19
N GLN A 310 5.36 -17.77 16.96
CA GLN A 310 5.75 -16.76 17.92
C GLN A 310 5.42 -15.38 17.38
N ASP A 311 5.31 -14.43 18.31
CA ASP A 311 5.25 -13.02 17.96
C ASP A 311 6.54 -12.67 17.22
N VAL A 312 6.40 -12.19 15.99
CA VAL A 312 7.48 -11.51 15.28
C VAL A 312 7.34 -10.04 15.61
N THR A 313 8.41 -9.44 16.15
CA THR A 313 8.47 -8.01 16.40
C THR A 313 9.19 -7.33 15.25
N ILE A 314 8.55 -6.34 14.66
CA ILE A 314 9.15 -5.50 13.62
C ILE A 314 9.34 -4.09 14.17
N THR A 315 10.58 -3.63 14.19
CA THR A 315 10.98 -2.28 14.61
C THR A 315 11.44 -1.48 13.42
N PHE A 316 10.84 -0.32 13.21
CA PHE A 316 11.22 0.65 12.18
C PHE A 316 11.94 1.80 12.84
N ASN A 317 13.16 2.10 12.41
CA ASN A 317 13.92 3.25 12.85
C ASN A 317 14.20 4.15 11.64
N SER A 318 13.85 5.43 11.73
CA SER A 318 14.26 6.46 10.76
C SER A 318 15.31 7.35 11.39
N TYR A 319 16.44 7.55 10.71
CA TYR A 319 17.57 8.33 11.18
C TYR A 319 17.70 9.64 10.41
N PHE A 320 17.90 10.73 11.14
CA PHE A 320 18.09 12.09 10.60
C PHE A 320 19.35 12.72 11.17
N ALA A 321 19.99 13.62 10.43
CA ALA A 321 21.08 14.43 10.98
C ALA A 321 20.53 15.39 12.05
N GLU A 322 21.31 15.67 13.09
CA GLU A 322 20.94 16.66 14.11
C GLU A 322 20.94 18.12 13.59
N ASP A 323 21.68 18.39 12.52
CA ASP A 323 21.91 19.71 11.91
C ASP A 323 21.92 19.58 10.37
N PRO A 324 20.85 20.02 9.68
CA PRO A 324 20.72 19.94 8.23
C PRO A 324 21.82 20.75 7.52
N GLY A 325 22.70 20.07 6.79
CA GLY A 325 23.85 20.68 6.11
C GLY A 325 25.20 20.52 6.83
N ASN A 326 25.27 19.80 7.95
CA ASN A 326 26.54 19.51 8.63
C ASN A 326 26.77 18.01 8.87
N PRO A 327 27.53 17.34 7.98
CA PRO A 327 27.83 15.92 8.10
C PRO A 327 28.59 15.62 9.41
N GLY A 328 27.94 14.93 10.36
CA GLY A 328 28.52 14.46 11.61
C GLY A 328 28.03 15.16 12.89
N SER A 329 26.94 15.93 12.83
CA SER A 329 26.31 16.59 13.97
C SER A 329 25.74 15.63 15.02
N GLY A 330 25.30 14.44 14.61
CA GLY A 330 24.65 13.44 15.47
C GLY A 330 23.44 12.84 14.75
N GLU A 331 22.80 11.84 15.34
CA GLU A 331 21.65 11.15 14.73
C GLU A 331 20.40 11.26 15.61
N GLN A 332 19.29 11.72 15.04
CA GLN A 332 17.96 11.65 15.65
C GLN A 332 17.23 10.41 15.14
N VAL A 333 16.50 9.71 16.02
CA VAL A 333 15.81 8.46 15.69
C VAL A 333 14.32 8.56 15.96
N VAL A 334 13.51 8.19 14.97
CA VAL A 334 12.06 7.99 15.11
C VAL A 334 11.77 6.50 15.00
N THR A 335 11.11 5.93 16.01
CA THR A 335 10.89 4.48 16.11
C THR A 335 9.42 4.10 16.21
N THR A 336 8.99 3.14 15.38
CA THR A 336 7.69 2.45 15.49
C THR A 336 7.88 0.94 15.61
N MET A 337 7.01 0.25 16.37
CA MET A 337 7.09 -1.19 16.64
C MET A 337 5.75 -1.90 16.41
N HIS A 338 5.79 -3.13 15.87
CA HIS A 338 4.60 -3.96 15.57
C HIS A 338 4.79 -5.44 15.93
N ASP A 339 3.71 -6.13 16.34
CA ASP A 339 3.67 -7.56 16.72
C ASP A 339 2.47 -8.31 16.05
N PHE A 340 2.64 -9.51 15.45
CA PHE A 340 1.52 -10.29 14.82
C PHE A 340 1.64 -11.85 14.81
N ILE A 341 0.50 -12.57 14.58
CA ILE A 341 0.33 -14.05 14.49
C ILE A 341 -0.78 -14.46 13.45
N GLY A 342 -0.65 -15.57 12.67
CA GLY A 342 -1.68 -16.07 11.71
C GLY A 342 -2.20 -17.51 11.95
N ILE A 343 -3.53 -17.77 11.92
CA ILE A 343 -4.14 -19.08 12.30
C ILE A 343 -5.39 -19.51 11.45
N VAL A 344 -5.40 -20.74 10.89
CA VAL A 344 -6.52 -21.45 10.17
C VAL A 344 -7.19 -22.57 11.00
N CYS A 345 -8.50 -22.46 11.36
CA CYS A 345 -9.16 -23.43 12.26
C CYS A 345 -10.72 -23.43 12.23
N PHE A 346 -11.33 -24.54 12.68
CA PHE A 346 -12.77 -24.67 12.96
C PHE A 346 -13.10 -24.25 14.39
N THR A 347 -14.39 -24.19 14.76
CA THR A 347 -14.83 -23.94 16.15
C THR A 347 -15.74 -25.07 16.67
N PRO A 348 -15.89 -25.23 18.01
CA PRO A 348 -16.79 -26.22 18.60
C PRO A 348 -18.22 -26.16 18.06
N GLY A 349 -18.83 -27.33 17.88
CA GLY A 349 -20.17 -27.50 17.33
C GLY A 349 -20.21 -27.71 15.81
N THR A 350 -19.11 -27.44 15.10
CA THR A 350 -18.96 -27.78 13.67
C THR A 350 -19.04 -29.29 13.50
N ARG A 351 -19.94 -29.82 12.66
CA ARG A 351 -20.11 -31.26 12.46
C ARG A 351 -19.39 -31.76 11.22
N ILE A 352 -18.42 -32.64 11.41
CA ILE A 352 -17.65 -33.25 10.33
C ILE A 352 -18.30 -34.57 9.91
N LEU A 353 -18.42 -34.80 8.60
CA LEU A 353 -19.03 -36.00 8.06
C LEU A 353 -18.13 -37.23 8.23
N THR A 354 -18.65 -38.24 8.93
CA THR A 354 -18.02 -39.56 9.09
C THR A 354 -18.83 -40.64 8.36
N PRO A 355 -18.28 -41.85 8.13
CA PRO A 355 -19.04 -42.99 7.61
C PRO A 355 -20.28 -43.37 8.45
N ALA A 356 -20.33 -42.99 9.72
CA ALA A 356 -21.44 -43.26 10.64
C ALA A 356 -22.42 -42.07 10.77
N GLY A 357 -22.17 -40.96 10.07
CA GLY A 357 -22.93 -39.71 10.17
C GLY A 357 -22.07 -38.53 10.61
N ALA A 358 -22.66 -37.34 10.68
CA ALA A 358 -21.94 -36.12 11.06
C ALA A 358 -21.70 -36.06 12.59
N VAL A 359 -20.45 -35.82 12.98
CA VAL A 359 -19.98 -35.82 14.38
C VAL A 359 -19.31 -34.47 14.70
N ALA A 360 -19.50 -33.94 15.91
CA ALA A 360 -18.94 -32.65 16.30
C ALA A 360 -17.41 -32.71 16.39
N ILE A 361 -16.72 -31.69 15.86
CA ILE A 361 -15.26 -31.70 15.73
C ILE A 361 -14.54 -31.81 17.07
N GLU A 362 -15.10 -31.21 18.13
CA GLU A 362 -14.54 -31.28 19.49
C GLU A 362 -14.63 -32.67 20.15
N THR A 363 -15.32 -33.62 19.52
CA THR A 363 -15.44 -35.01 19.99
C THR A 363 -14.64 -36.00 19.17
N LEU A 364 -14.02 -35.56 18.07
CA LEU A 364 -13.18 -36.39 17.23
C LEU A 364 -11.80 -36.57 17.85
N GLU A 365 -11.21 -37.74 17.61
CA GLU A 365 -9.86 -38.06 18.08
C GLU A 365 -9.00 -38.58 16.92
N ALA A 366 -7.68 -38.56 17.10
CA ALA A 366 -6.78 -39.22 16.17
C ALA A 366 -7.15 -40.71 16.04
N GLY A 367 -7.24 -41.20 14.80
CA GLY A 367 -7.71 -42.54 14.46
C GLY A 367 -9.17 -42.60 13.98
N ASP A 368 -9.96 -41.55 14.21
CA ASP A 368 -11.32 -41.48 13.67
C ASP A 368 -11.33 -41.35 12.15
N ARG A 369 -12.40 -41.85 11.53
CA ARG A 369 -12.55 -41.91 10.07
C ARG A 369 -13.49 -40.83 9.56
N ILE A 370 -13.00 -40.01 8.64
CA ILE A 370 -13.70 -38.87 8.05
C ILE A 370 -13.92 -39.12 6.57
N ILE A 371 -15.08 -38.71 6.06
CA ILE A 371 -15.34 -38.71 4.62
C ILE A 371 -14.70 -37.45 4.04
N THR A 372 -13.72 -37.63 3.16
CA THR A 372 -13.09 -36.59 2.37
C THR A 372 -13.60 -36.63 0.94
N ARG A 373 -13.43 -35.53 0.22
CA ARG A 373 -13.97 -35.37 -1.13
C ARG A 373 -13.25 -36.24 -2.16
N ASP A 374 -11.92 -36.26 -2.10
CA ASP A 374 -11.09 -36.76 -3.21
C ASP A 374 -10.55 -38.16 -2.95
N HIS A 375 -10.18 -38.42 -1.70
CA HIS A 375 -9.56 -39.69 -1.32
C HIS A 375 -10.50 -40.60 -0.51
N GLY A 376 -11.80 -40.28 -0.46
CA GLY A 376 -12.80 -41.11 0.19
C GLY A 376 -12.67 -41.10 1.72
N VAL A 377 -12.68 -42.26 2.37
CA VAL A 377 -12.62 -42.31 3.84
C VAL A 377 -11.19 -42.26 4.32
N GLN A 378 -10.79 -41.17 4.97
CA GLN A 378 -9.45 -40.95 5.52
C GLN A 378 -9.45 -40.95 7.04
N MET A 379 -8.29 -41.25 7.63
CA MET A 379 -8.12 -41.34 9.08
C MET A 379 -7.48 -40.06 9.60
N ILE A 380 -8.09 -39.44 10.63
CA ILE A 380 -7.46 -38.31 11.33
C ILE A 380 -6.16 -38.81 11.92
N ARG A 381 -5.07 -38.13 11.58
CA ARG A 381 -3.74 -38.40 12.13
C ARG A 381 -3.46 -37.57 13.35
N TRP A 382 -3.97 -36.35 13.37
CA TRP A 382 -3.76 -35.41 14.45
C TRP A 382 -4.96 -34.47 14.60
N ILE A 383 -5.26 -34.09 15.84
CA ILE A 383 -6.28 -33.09 16.15
C ILE A 383 -5.78 -32.19 17.28
N GLY A 384 -5.91 -30.88 17.13
CA GLY A 384 -5.44 -29.89 18.11
C GLY A 384 -6.44 -28.79 18.36
N ALA A 385 -6.33 -28.12 19.51
CA ALA A 385 -7.21 -27.03 19.88
C ALA A 385 -6.47 -25.91 20.64
N THR A 386 -6.88 -24.67 20.40
CA THR A 386 -6.36 -23.44 21.03
C THR A 386 -7.51 -22.50 21.40
N THR A 387 -7.51 -21.93 22.61
CA THR A 387 -8.55 -20.99 23.05
C THR A 387 -8.02 -19.57 23.14
N ILE A 388 -8.71 -18.63 22.50
CA ILE A 388 -8.36 -17.21 22.47
C ILE A 388 -9.42 -16.43 23.25
N SER A 389 -8.99 -15.52 24.13
CA SER A 389 -9.90 -14.76 24.98
C SER A 389 -10.65 -13.64 24.22
N ALA A 390 -11.86 -13.32 24.67
CA ALA A 390 -12.68 -12.24 24.09
C ALA A 390 -11.97 -10.88 24.11
N GLY A 391 -11.28 -10.56 25.23
CA GLY A 391 -10.53 -9.31 25.36
C GLY A 391 -9.37 -9.23 24.37
N TYR A 392 -8.71 -10.36 24.11
CA TYR A 392 -7.62 -10.44 23.13
C TYR A 392 -8.14 -10.27 21.69
N MET A 393 -9.28 -10.88 21.34
CA MET A 393 -9.95 -10.69 20.04
C MET A 393 -10.62 -9.31 19.87
N ALA A 394 -10.94 -8.61 20.96
CA ALA A 394 -11.47 -7.25 20.90
C ALA A 394 -10.40 -6.29 20.35
N ALA A 395 -9.16 -6.43 20.83
CA ALA A 395 -8.00 -5.67 20.33
C ALA A 395 -7.49 -6.16 18.96
N ARG A 396 -7.76 -7.42 18.58
CA ARG A 396 -7.24 -8.05 17.35
C ARG A 396 -8.38 -8.60 16.48
N PRO A 397 -9.01 -7.76 15.63
CA PRO A 397 -10.11 -8.19 14.76
C PRO A 397 -9.75 -9.37 13.85
N ASN A 398 -8.49 -9.49 13.47
CA ASN A 398 -7.95 -10.58 12.66
C ASN A 398 -8.00 -11.97 13.33
N LEU A 399 -8.27 -12.05 14.62
CA LEU A 399 -8.46 -13.32 15.34
C LEU A 399 -9.93 -13.67 15.56
N ARG A 400 -10.86 -12.82 15.11
CA ARG A 400 -12.30 -13.03 15.26
C ARG A 400 -12.81 -14.03 14.22
N PRO A 401 -13.75 -14.92 14.59
CA PRO A 401 -14.29 -15.90 13.65
C PRO A 401 -15.15 -15.24 12.55
N VAL A 402 -15.26 -15.92 11.41
CA VAL A 402 -16.27 -15.68 10.38
C VAL A 402 -17.45 -16.60 10.64
N LEU A 403 -18.63 -16.01 10.80
CA LEU A 403 -19.93 -16.67 10.86
C LEU A 403 -20.49 -16.83 9.45
N ILE A 404 -20.69 -18.07 9.04
CA ILE A 404 -21.36 -18.45 7.79
C ILE A 404 -22.75 -18.96 8.20
N ARG A 405 -23.81 -18.20 7.90
CA ARG A 405 -25.17 -18.59 8.27
C ARG A 405 -25.65 -19.77 7.45
N LYS A 406 -26.58 -20.55 8.01
CA LYS A 406 -27.26 -21.63 7.30
C LYS A 406 -27.76 -21.18 5.92
N GLY A 407 -27.39 -21.92 4.88
CA GLY A 407 -27.81 -21.67 3.50
C GLY A 407 -27.10 -20.53 2.77
N ALA A 408 -26.07 -19.91 3.37
CA ALA A 408 -25.36 -18.78 2.77
C ALA A 408 -24.52 -19.13 1.53
N LEU A 409 -24.08 -20.39 1.39
CA LEU A 409 -23.21 -20.86 0.31
C LEU A 409 -23.94 -21.72 -0.73
N GLY A 410 -25.27 -21.74 -0.66
CA GLY A 410 -26.12 -22.53 -1.54
C GLY A 410 -27.31 -23.13 -0.79
N LYS A 411 -28.20 -23.80 -1.52
CA LYS A 411 -29.41 -24.38 -0.92
C LYS A 411 -29.05 -25.39 0.18
N ASP A 412 -29.42 -25.03 1.41
CA ASP A 412 -29.16 -25.81 2.64
C ASP A 412 -27.65 -26.01 2.95
N VAL A 413 -26.77 -25.13 2.46
CA VAL A 413 -25.31 -25.16 2.72
C VAL A 413 -24.83 -23.79 3.25
N PRO A 414 -24.21 -23.69 4.43
CA PRO A 414 -24.08 -24.73 5.45
C PRO A 414 -25.46 -25.23 5.93
N GLU A 415 -25.52 -26.44 6.49
CA GLU A 415 -26.73 -27.07 7.04
C GLU A 415 -27.23 -26.37 8.33
N GLN A 416 -26.32 -25.69 9.03
CA GLN A 416 -26.50 -24.90 10.24
C GLN A 416 -25.49 -23.75 10.29
N ASP A 417 -25.70 -22.74 11.15
CA ASP A 417 -24.73 -21.65 11.32
C ASP A 417 -23.36 -22.19 11.75
N MET A 418 -22.33 -21.88 10.96
CA MET A 418 -20.96 -22.37 11.11
C MET A 418 -20.01 -21.21 11.43
N ARG A 419 -19.01 -21.45 12.29
CA ARG A 419 -17.95 -20.48 12.61
C ARG A 419 -16.58 -21.07 12.33
N VAL A 420 -15.77 -20.31 11.62
CA VAL A 420 -14.38 -20.67 11.26
C VAL A 420 -13.45 -19.49 11.50
N SER A 421 -12.15 -19.73 11.60
CA SER A 421 -11.18 -18.63 11.62
C SER A 421 -11.18 -17.89 10.27
N ARG A 422 -10.72 -16.64 10.26
CA ARG A 422 -10.84 -15.76 9.07
C ARG A 422 -10.22 -16.32 7.82
N GLN A 423 -9.05 -16.96 7.94
CA GLN A 423 -8.30 -17.48 6.81
C GLN A 423 -8.69 -18.89 6.39
N HIS A 424 -9.65 -19.52 7.09
CA HIS A 424 -10.07 -20.89 6.80
C HIS A 424 -10.65 -21.00 5.39
N ARG A 425 -10.16 -21.94 4.58
CA ARG A 425 -10.57 -22.04 3.17
C ARG A 425 -11.77 -22.96 2.96
N ILE A 426 -12.70 -22.45 2.15
CA ILE A 426 -13.93 -23.10 1.71
C ILE A 426 -13.80 -23.42 0.23
N LEU A 427 -14.13 -24.64 -0.18
CA LEU A 427 -14.10 -25.05 -1.57
C LEU A 427 -15.31 -24.49 -2.33
N VAL A 428 -15.05 -23.60 -3.28
CA VAL A 428 -16.08 -23.03 -4.17
C VAL A 428 -16.01 -23.72 -5.53
N ARG A 429 -17.11 -24.34 -5.93
CA ARG A 429 -17.24 -25.12 -7.19
C ARG A 429 -18.18 -24.48 -8.22
N ASP A 430 -18.36 -23.18 -8.12
CA ASP A 430 -19.18 -22.40 -9.04
C ASP A 430 -18.57 -22.38 -10.45
N TRP A 431 -19.40 -22.23 -11.50
CA TRP A 431 -18.92 -22.05 -12.88
C TRP A 431 -17.94 -20.87 -13.02
N ARG A 432 -18.06 -19.86 -12.15
CA ARG A 432 -17.12 -18.74 -12.05
C ARG A 432 -15.71 -19.21 -11.69
N ALA A 433 -15.55 -20.25 -10.88
CA ALA A 433 -14.23 -20.78 -10.54
C ALA A 433 -13.52 -21.33 -11.79
N GLU A 434 -14.26 -21.99 -12.68
CA GLU A 434 -13.73 -22.52 -13.95
C GLU A 434 -13.43 -21.39 -14.95
N VAL A 435 -14.34 -20.41 -15.10
CA VAL A 435 -14.18 -19.29 -16.04
C VAL A 435 -13.08 -18.32 -15.62
N MET A 436 -12.97 -18.01 -14.33
CA MET A 436 -12.06 -16.98 -13.82
C MET A 436 -10.67 -17.53 -13.51
N PHE A 437 -10.55 -18.81 -13.13
CA PHE A 437 -9.29 -19.40 -12.67
C PHE A 437 -8.83 -20.60 -13.49
N GLY A 438 -9.61 -21.06 -14.47
CA GLY A 438 -9.26 -22.21 -15.31
C GLY A 438 -9.22 -23.54 -14.58
N VAL A 439 -9.87 -23.64 -13.41
CA VAL A 439 -9.81 -24.83 -12.54
C VAL A 439 -11.10 -25.65 -12.64
N GLU A 440 -11.02 -26.79 -13.31
CA GLU A 440 -12.12 -27.75 -13.37
C GLU A 440 -12.23 -28.49 -12.01
N GLY A 441 -13.35 -28.34 -11.30
CA GLY A 441 -13.60 -29.02 -10.01
C GLY A 441 -13.55 -28.15 -8.75
N GLY A 442 -13.27 -26.84 -8.89
CA GLY A 442 -13.38 -25.82 -7.84
C GLY A 442 -12.08 -25.40 -7.15
N ILE A 443 -12.15 -24.28 -6.41
CA ILE A 443 -11.01 -23.57 -5.82
C ILE A 443 -11.21 -23.30 -4.32
N LEU A 444 -10.15 -23.35 -3.52
CA LEU A 444 -10.20 -23.09 -2.07
C LEU A 444 -10.11 -21.58 -1.79
N VAL A 445 -11.16 -21.02 -1.18
CA VAL A 445 -11.36 -19.58 -0.95
C VAL A 445 -11.36 -19.27 0.56
N PRO A 446 -10.55 -18.30 1.05
CA PRO A 446 -10.58 -17.88 2.45
C PRO A 446 -11.98 -17.39 2.88
N ALA A 447 -12.43 -17.78 4.07
CA ALA A 447 -13.77 -17.46 4.58
C ALA A 447 -14.04 -15.96 4.64
N PHE A 448 -13.04 -15.14 5.01
CA PHE A 448 -13.20 -13.67 5.05
C PHE A 448 -13.53 -13.08 3.67
N SER A 449 -13.05 -13.69 2.59
CA SER A 449 -13.29 -13.22 1.21
C SER A 449 -14.73 -13.45 0.76
N LEU A 450 -15.46 -14.32 1.46
CA LEU A 450 -16.88 -14.60 1.23
C LEU A 450 -17.81 -13.69 2.04
N CYS A 451 -17.28 -12.88 2.96
CA CYS A 451 -18.08 -11.95 3.77
C CYS A 451 -18.85 -10.97 2.88
N ASN A 452 -20.14 -10.79 3.15
CA ASN A 452 -21.05 -10.06 2.29
C ASN A 452 -22.07 -9.19 3.05
N ASP A 453 -21.78 -8.88 4.33
CA ASP A 453 -22.62 -8.09 5.24
C ASP A 453 -24.06 -8.59 5.44
N LYS A 454 -24.40 -9.76 4.89
CA LYS A 454 -25.73 -10.34 4.96
C LYS A 454 -25.73 -11.66 5.71
N ASP A 455 -25.15 -12.69 5.13
CA ASP A 455 -25.23 -14.07 5.61
C ASP A 455 -23.86 -14.72 5.85
N VAL A 456 -22.78 -14.14 5.32
CA VAL A 456 -21.41 -14.42 5.73
C VAL A 456 -20.82 -13.18 6.37
N LEU A 457 -20.46 -13.27 7.66
CA LEU A 457 -20.17 -12.11 8.51
C LEU A 457 -18.94 -12.36 9.39
N GLN A 458 -18.09 -11.35 9.54
CA GLN A 458 -17.09 -11.39 10.61
C GLN A 458 -17.78 -11.11 11.95
N GLU A 459 -17.79 -12.11 12.84
CA GLU A 459 -18.49 -12.02 14.11
C GLU A 459 -17.65 -11.27 15.16
N ARG A 460 -18.30 -10.52 16.05
CA ARG A 460 -17.66 -9.98 17.25
C ARG A 460 -18.04 -10.86 18.44
N PRO A 461 -17.20 -11.84 18.81
CA PRO A 461 -17.54 -12.78 19.86
C PRO A 461 -17.65 -12.05 21.21
N THR A 462 -18.68 -12.38 21.98
CA THR A 462 -18.90 -11.84 23.34
C THR A 462 -18.20 -12.66 24.43
N GLY A 463 -17.48 -13.72 24.04
CA GLY A 463 -16.79 -14.67 24.91
C GLY A 463 -15.59 -15.28 24.20
N ASP A 464 -14.85 -16.13 24.91
CA ASP A 464 -13.66 -16.80 24.38
C ASP A 464 -14.04 -17.74 23.25
N VAL A 465 -13.14 -17.89 22.27
CA VAL A 465 -13.33 -18.76 21.11
C VAL A 465 -12.25 -19.82 21.11
N THR A 466 -12.68 -21.08 21.06
CA THR A 466 -11.79 -22.23 20.84
C THR A 466 -11.74 -22.55 19.36
N TYR A 467 -10.52 -22.73 18.88
CA TYR A 467 -10.17 -23.06 17.52
C TYR A 467 -9.63 -24.48 17.46
N ILE A 468 -10.12 -25.30 16.54
CA ILE A 468 -9.82 -26.74 16.42
C ILE A 468 -9.30 -27.06 15.02
N HIS A 469 -8.26 -27.89 14.95
CA HIS A 469 -7.55 -28.29 13.75
C HIS A 469 -7.55 -29.80 13.63
N MET A 470 -7.69 -30.35 12.42
CA MET A 470 -7.51 -31.78 12.17
C MET A 470 -6.68 -32.00 10.91
N ALA A 471 -5.71 -32.90 10.99
CA ALA A 471 -4.79 -33.23 9.91
C ALA A 471 -4.91 -34.71 9.50
N PHE A 472 -4.62 -35.00 8.22
CA PHE A 472 -4.63 -36.33 7.61
C PHE A 472 -3.24 -36.66 7.04
N ASP A 473 -3.11 -37.82 6.39
CA ASP A 473 -1.87 -38.19 5.68
C ASP A 473 -1.56 -37.25 4.52
N ASP A 474 -2.59 -36.74 3.85
CA ASP A 474 -2.52 -35.74 2.78
C ASP A 474 -3.37 -34.52 3.16
N HIS A 475 -3.21 -33.39 2.47
CA HIS A 475 -4.17 -32.29 2.61
C HIS A 475 -5.51 -32.73 2.02
N GLU A 476 -6.60 -32.61 2.79
CA GLU A 476 -7.92 -33.12 2.40
C GLU A 476 -8.97 -32.02 2.37
N VAL A 477 -9.99 -32.19 1.53
CA VAL A 477 -11.24 -31.43 1.64
C VAL A 477 -12.27 -32.28 2.37
N VAL A 478 -12.76 -31.78 3.50
CA VAL A 478 -13.75 -32.42 4.37
C VAL A 478 -15.13 -31.82 4.17
N TYR A 479 -16.17 -32.54 4.60
CA TYR A 479 -17.53 -32.00 4.70
C TYR A 479 -17.82 -31.58 6.15
N ALA A 480 -17.89 -30.28 6.41
CA ALA A 480 -18.14 -29.66 7.70
C ALA A 480 -19.46 -28.88 7.65
N ASP A 481 -20.48 -29.32 8.41
CA ASP A 481 -21.84 -28.78 8.33
C ASP A 481 -22.39 -28.71 6.88
N GLY A 482 -22.05 -29.71 6.06
CA GLY A 482 -22.39 -29.77 4.65
C GLY A 482 -21.54 -28.88 3.72
N VAL A 483 -20.64 -28.06 4.28
CA VAL A 483 -19.68 -27.23 3.54
C VAL A 483 -18.43 -28.03 3.22
N GLU A 484 -17.91 -27.89 2.01
CA GLU A 484 -16.61 -28.43 1.64
C GLU A 484 -15.53 -27.46 2.12
N ALA A 485 -14.77 -27.85 3.14
CA ALA A 485 -13.75 -27.01 3.76
C ALA A 485 -12.42 -27.75 3.81
N GLU A 486 -11.32 -27.00 3.87
CA GLU A 486 -10.00 -27.60 3.99
C GLU A 486 -9.80 -28.29 5.35
N SER A 487 -9.05 -29.39 5.36
CA SER A 487 -8.41 -29.87 6.58
C SER A 487 -7.21 -28.99 6.92
N PHE A 488 -6.60 -29.21 8.07
CA PHE A 488 -5.32 -28.58 8.36
C PHE A 488 -4.31 -29.00 7.28
N HIS A 489 -3.83 -28.03 6.50
CA HIS A 489 -2.70 -28.19 5.60
C HIS A 489 -1.46 -27.79 6.39
N PRO A 490 -0.62 -28.76 6.81
CA PRO A 490 0.61 -28.43 7.50
C PRO A 490 1.63 -27.88 6.49
N ALA A 491 1.43 -26.63 6.09
CA ALA A 491 2.53 -25.78 5.69
C ALA A 491 3.33 -25.48 6.97
N ASP A 492 4.66 -25.33 6.85
CA ASP A 492 5.57 -25.11 7.99
C ASP A 492 5.03 -24.05 8.97
N ARG A 493 4.27 -23.09 8.44
CA ARG A 493 3.69 -22.04 9.23
C ARG A 493 2.49 -22.35 10.10
N MET A 494 1.64 -23.23 9.63
CA MET A 494 0.45 -23.61 10.39
C MET A 494 0.81 -24.53 11.55
N VAL A 495 1.89 -25.30 11.40
CA VAL A 495 2.46 -26.17 12.44
C VAL A 495 3.02 -25.35 13.59
N SER A 496 3.71 -24.26 13.28
CA SER A 496 4.30 -23.39 14.31
C SER A 496 3.26 -22.68 15.21
N ALA A 497 2.08 -22.32 14.71
CA ALA A 497 1.01 -21.70 15.51
C ALA A 497 0.40 -22.61 16.60
N LEU A 498 0.85 -23.87 16.69
CA LEU A 498 0.47 -24.84 17.71
C LEU A 498 1.33 -24.70 18.97
N SER A 499 0.82 -25.13 20.12
CA SER A 499 1.64 -25.18 21.34
C SER A 499 2.83 -26.14 21.17
N SER A 500 3.93 -25.94 21.91
CA SER A 500 5.13 -26.79 21.79
C SER A 500 4.85 -28.29 21.97
N ALA A 501 3.87 -28.65 22.81
CA ALA A 501 3.45 -30.03 22.98
C ALA A 501 2.73 -30.59 21.73
N GLN A 502 1.90 -29.77 21.09
CA GLN A 502 1.20 -30.12 19.85
C GLN A 502 2.15 -30.16 18.64
N GLN A 503 3.12 -29.26 18.57
CA GLN A 503 4.18 -29.27 17.56
C GLN A 503 5.02 -30.55 17.65
N GLN A 504 5.47 -30.91 18.86
CA GLN A 504 6.28 -32.10 19.07
C GLN A 504 5.53 -33.37 18.67
N GLU A 505 4.25 -33.47 19.05
CA GLU A 505 3.37 -34.55 18.62
C GLU A 505 3.20 -34.59 17.09
N LEU A 506 2.99 -33.43 16.45
CA LEU A 506 2.82 -33.35 15.00
C LEU A 506 4.11 -33.74 14.25
N PHE A 507 5.29 -33.31 14.71
CA PHE A 507 6.57 -33.69 14.12
C PHE A 507 6.91 -35.17 14.33
N GLU A 508 6.48 -35.78 15.44
CA GLU A 508 6.61 -37.23 15.65
C GLU A 508 5.72 -38.03 14.68
N LEU A 509 4.53 -37.53 14.37
CA LEU A 509 3.57 -38.17 13.47
C LEU A 509 3.89 -37.93 11.99
N PHE A 510 4.47 -36.77 11.66
CA PHE A 510 4.80 -36.34 10.31
C PHE A 510 6.25 -35.83 10.23
N PRO A 511 7.24 -36.75 10.19
CA PRO A 511 8.65 -36.39 10.24
C PRO A 511 9.13 -35.55 9.05
N ASP A 512 8.41 -35.60 7.93
CA ASP A 512 8.74 -34.84 6.71
C ASP A 512 8.46 -33.33 6.87
N LEU A 513 7.64 -32.93 7.85
CA LEU A 513 7.47 -31.52 8.25
C LEU A 513 8.73 -30.90 8.89
N GLN A 514 9.70 -31.70 9.34
CA GLN A 514 10.98 -31.17 9.87
C GLN A 514 11.99 -30.82 8.77
N ARG A 515 11.76 -31.20 7.49
CA ARG A 515 12.78 -31.04 6.44
C ARG A 515 12.82 -29.66 5.77
N GLY A 516 11.84 -28.79 6.00
CA GLY A 516 11.88 -27.39 5.54
C GLY A 516 11.66 -27.17 4.04
N ASP A 517 11.03 -28.12 3.35
CA ASP A 517 10.73 -28.02 1.92
C ASP A 517 9.39 -27.32 1.65
N GLY A 518 9.02 -26.28 2.39
CA GLY A 518 7.93 -25.31 2.11
C GLY A 518 6.48 -25.83 2.13
N TYR A 519 6.27 -27.11 1.82
CA TYR A 519 5.03 -27.88 1.94
C TYR A 519 5.44 -29.36 2.05
N ALA A 520 5.17 -30.04 3.18
CA ALA A 520 5.40 -31.49 3.22
C ALA A 520 4.42 -32.25 2.31
N PHE A 521 3.31 -31.62 1.92
CA PHE A 521 2.25 -32.21 1.09
C PHE A 521 1.69 -31.21 0.08
N ASP A 522 1.36 -31.67 -1.12
CA ASP A 522 0.62 -30.88 -2.10
C ASP A 522 -0.75 -30.46 -1.54
N SER A 523 -1.22 -29.27 -1.91
CA SER A 523 -2.57 -28.84 -1.52
C SER A 523 -3.63 -29.66 -2.25
N ALA A 524 -4.70 -30.06 -1.54
CA ALA A 524 -5.82 -30.80 -2.10
C ALA A 524 -6.42 -30.13 -3.36
N ARG A 525 -6.36 -28.80 -3.41
CA ARG A 525 -6.87 -27.96 -4.50
C ARG A 525 -6.05 -26.70 -4.67
N GLN A 526 -6.17 -26.11 -5.86
CA GLN A 526 -5.69 -24.76 -6.09
C GLN A 526 -6.35 -23.78 -5.10
N GLN A 527 -5.54 -22.87 -4.59
CA GLN A 527 -5.91 -21.91 -3.57
C GLN A 527 -6.09 -20.53 -4.21
N ALA A 528 -7.27 -19.92 -4.04
CA ALA A 528 -7.53 -18.58 -4.52
C ALA A 528 -6.86 -17.55 -3.62
N ARG A 529 -6.38 -16.46 -4.23
CA ARG A 529 -6.04 -15.24 -3.49
C ARG A 529 -7.33 -14.54 -3.10
N GLY A 530 -7.39 -14.03 -1.89
CA GLY A 530 -8.58 -13.37 -1.33
C GLY A 530 -9.15 -12.19 -2.14
N VAL A 531 -8.35 -11.38 -2.85
CA VAL A 531 -8.87 -10.35 -3.80
C VAL A 531 -9.57 -10.97 -4.99
N GLU A 532 -8.95 -12.00 -5.57
CA GLU A 532 -9.50 -12.68 -6.73
C GLU A 532 -10.77 -13.44 -6.35
N ALA A 533 -10.84 -13.96 -5.12
CA ALA A 533 -11.94 -14.77 -4.65
C ALA A 533 -13.22 -13.97 -4.31
N HIS A 534 -13.14 -12.64 -4.18
CA HIS A 534 -14.31 -11.80 -3.87
C HIS A 534 -15.39 -11.90 -4.96
N VAL A 535 -14.98 -12.11 -6.22
CA VAL A 535 -15.89 -12.34 -7.36
C VAL A 535 -16.67 -13.65 -7.26
N LEU A 536 -16.28 -14.56 -6.35
CA LEU A 536 -16.91 -15.84 -6.10
C LEU A 536 -17.93 -15.79 -4.94
N GLY A 537 -18.08 -14.64 -4.29
CA GLY A 537 -19.07 -14.45 -3.21
C GLY A 537 -20.52 -14.72 -3.66
N PRO A 538 -21.45 -14.99 -2.71
CA PRO A 538 -22.86 -15.21 -3.02
C PRO A 538 -23.47 -13.96 -3.69
N LEU A 539 -23.98 -14.11 -4.91
CA LEU A 539 -24.79 -13.06 -5.54
C LEU A 539 -26.18 -13.09 -4.88
N GLY A 540 -26.62 -11.95 -4.35
CA GLY A 540 -27.98 -11.85 -3.83
C GLY A 540 -29.01 -12.21 -4.90
N ASP A 541 -29.95 -13.08 -4.54
CA ASP A 541 -31.16 -13.38 -5.33
C ASP A 541 -31.96 -12.11 -5.69
#